data_AF-A0A7Y4RPB0-F1
#
_entry.id   AF-A0A7Y4RPB0-F1
#
_cell.length_a   1.000
_cell.length_b   1.000
_cell.length_c   1.000
_cell.angle_alpha   90.00
_cell.angle_beta   90.00
_cell.angle_gamma   90.00
#
_symmetry.space_group_name_H-M   'P 1'
#
loop_
_entity.id
_entity.type
_entity.pdbx_description
1 polymer ?
#
loop_
_entity_poly.entity_id
_entity_poly.type
_entity_poly.pdbx_seq_one_letter_code
_entity_poly.pdbx_strand_id
1 'polypeptide(L)'
;MNNFGVFTMRHPSGLWTYEMWGETSEGSSLALSHENLRGKHIKDRFGARSTFQLPGGALITVHAANAPAVGFVSIYDGNESHRIDLPSHLVTRSCALPLFEEAAEWDGETSRFADIVDGMRWEHIYDQDASPAGLPLGKVENIYPLGITSISNPNQVLDFYDDPRLGHTF
;
A
#
# COMPACT_ATOMS: atom_id res chain seq x y z
N MET A 1 -6.16 19.88 13.66
CA MET A 1 -5.92 18.64 12.89
C MET A 1 -4.87 18.97 11.86
N ASN A 2 -3.69 18.36 11.95
CA ASN A 2 -2.69 18.46 10.88
C ASN A 2 -2.95 17.28 9.94
N ASN A 3 -3.47 17.55 8.75
CA ASN A 3 -3.58 16.53 7.71
C ASN A 3 -2.16 16.17 7.26
N PHE A 4 -1.74 14.92 7.50
CA PHE A 4 -0.60 14.37 6.78
C PHE A 4 -1.03 13.93 5.37
N GLY A 5 -0.05 13.86 4.47
CA GLY A 5 -0.27 13.65 3.03
C GLY A 5 -1.11 12.42 2.73
N VAL A 6 -1.87 12.51 1.64
CA VAL A 6 -2.58 11.37 1.05
C VAL A 6 -1.65 10.74 0.02
N PHE A 7 -1.45 9.43 0.11
CA PHE A 7 -0.87 8.68 -1.00
C PHE A 7 -1.99 8.20 -1.90
N THR A 8 -1.94 8.55 -3.18
CA THR A 8 -2.98 8.16 -4.14
C THR A 8 -2.35 7.48 -5.35
N MET A 9 -2.85 6.28 -5.66
CA MET A 9 -2.61 5.62 -6.94
C MET A 9 -3.86 5.75 -7.80
N ARG A 10 -3.70 6.18 -9.05
CA ARG A 10 -4.81 6.29 -10.00
C ARG A 10 -4.45 5.53 -11.25
N HIS A 11 -5.38 4.67 -11.68
CA HIS A 11 -5.27 4.07 -12.99
C HIS A 11 -5.33 5.16 -14.08
N PRO A 12 -4.51 5.12 -15.14
CA PRO A 12 -4.49 6.17 -16.18
C PRO A 12 -5.84 6.43 -16.85
N SER A 13 -6.66 5.38 -17.05
CA SER A 13 -8.01 5.53 -17.59
C SER A 13 -9.08 5.87 -16.55
N GLY A 14 -8.69 6.14 -15.30
CA GLY A 14 -9.61 6.49 -14.21
C GLY A 14 -10.49 5.33 -13.74
N LEU A 15 -10.15 4.08 -14.08
CA LEU A 15 -10.92 2.88 -13.72
C LEU A 15 -10.88 2.52 -12.25
N TRP A 16 -9.86 2.97 -11.53
CA TRP A 16 -9.79 2.82 -10.09
C TRP A 16 -8.87 3.88 -9.48
N THR A 17 -9.13 4.17 -8.21
CA THR A 17 -8.28 5.00 -7.36
C THR A 17 -8.09 4.28 -6.05
N TYR A 18 -6.85 4.18 -5.62
CA TYR A 18 -6.48 3.67 -4.30
C TYR A 18 -5.89 4.82 -3.50
N GLU A 19 -6.28 4.93 -2.23
CA GLU A 19 -5.90 6.03 -1.37
C GLU A 19 -5.48 5.50 0.01
N MET A 20 -4.32 5.95 0.47
CA MET A 20 -3.92 5.84 1.87
C MET A 20 -3.98 7.22 2.51
N TRP A 21 -4.66 7.32 3.64
CA TRP A 21 -4.72 8.53 4.45
C TRP A 21 -4.70 8.19 5.94
N GLY A 22 -4.62 9.21 6.78
CA GLY A 22 -4.46 9.00 8.21
C GLY A 22 -4.45 10.30 9.00
N GLU A 23 -4.79 10.19 10.28
CA GLU A 23 -4.72 11.30 11.20
C GLU A 23 -3.55 11.13 12.17
N THR A 24 -2.95 12.26 12.55
CA THR A 24 -2.03 12.32 13.69
C THR A 24 -2.64 13.19 14.77
N SER A 25 -2.74 12.66 15.97
CA SER A 25 -3.15 13.37 17.18
C SER A 25 -2.04 13.26 18.24
N GLU A 26 -2.09 14.10 19.27
CA GLU A 26 -1.13 14.00 20.39
C GLU A 26 -1.20 12.58 21.00
N GLY A 27 -0.11 11.82 20.83
CA GLY A 27 0.01 10.44 21.33
C GLY A 27 -0.39 9.32 20.36
N SER A 28 -0.85 9.62 19.14
CA SER A 28 -1.14 8.60 18.12
C SER A 28 -0.86 9.11 16.70
N SER A 29 -0.05 8.38 15.94
CA SER A 29 0.20 8.65 14.52
C SER A 29 -0.31 7.49 13.69
N LEU A 30 -1.47 7.68 13.06
CA LEU A 30 -2.09 6.76 12.12
C LEU A 30 -1.87 7.22 10.68
N ALA A 31 -0.80 7.97 10.40
CA ALA A 31 -0.49 8.46 9.06
C ALA A 31 -0.43 7.30 8.04
N LEU A 32 -1.16 7.46 6.93
CA LEU A 32 -1.30 6.43 5.88
C LEU A 32 -1.68 5.05 6.46
N SER A 33 -2.61 5.02 7.40
CA SER A 33 -3.13 3.77 7.96
C SER A 33 -4.44 3.34 7.30
N HIS A 34 -5.29 4.27 6.89
CA HIS A 34 -6.58 3.95 6.27
C HIS A 34 -6.39 3.68 4.79
N GLU A 35 -6.72 2.47 4.34
CA GLU A 35 -6.61 2.04 2.95
C GLU A 35 -8.00 2.02 2.31
N ASN A 36 -8.13 2.75 1.20
CA ASN A 36 -9.41 3.03 0.57
C ASN A 36 -9.35 2.71 -0.91
N LEU A 37 -10.45 2.18 -1.42
CA LEU A 37 -10.65 1.90 -2.84
C LEU A 37 -11.86 2.70 -3.33
N ARG A 38 -11.66 3.58 -4.31
CA ARG A 38 -12.69 4.49 -4.86
C ARG A 38 -13.42 5.29 -3.75
N GLY A 39 -12.69 5.71 -2.72
CA GLY A 39 -13.24 6.46 -1.59
C GLY A 39 -14.03 5.63 -0.57
N LYS A 40 -14.18 4.31 -0.78
CA LYS A 40 -14.67 3.39 0.25
C LYS A 40 -13.48 2.90 1.09
N HIS A 41 -13.59 3.03 2.41
CA HIS A 41 -12.65 2.40 3.34
C HIS A 41 -12.78 0.87 3.25
N ILE A 42 -11.64 0.18 3.13
CA ILE A 42 -11.58 -1.29 3.04
C ILE A 42 -10.95 -1.87 4.30
N LYS A 43 -9.79 -1.35 4.68
CA LYS A 43 -9.07 -1.82 5.87
C LYS A 43 -8.20 -0.70 6.43
N ASP A 44 -7.76 -0.89 7.67
CA ASP A 44 -6.54 -0.23 8.10
C ASP A 44 -5.36 -1.17 7.90
N ARG A 45 -4.24 -0.59 7.51
CA ARG A 45 -2.96 -1.25 7.37
C ARG A 45 -2.48 -1.83 8.69
N PHE A 46 -1.81 -2.99 8.62
CA PHE A 46 -1.08 -3.59 9.73
C PHE A 46 0.42 -3.35 9.57
N GLY A 47 1.14 -3.29 10.67
CA GLY A 47 2.60 -3.12 10.66
C GLY A 47 3.06 -1.70 10.34
N ALA A 48 4.24 -1.55 9.72
CA ALA A 48 4.86 -0.27 9.37
C ALA A 48 5.10 -0.07 7.86
N ARG A 49 4.75 -1.07 7.04
CA ARG A 49 4.96 -1.07 5.59
C ARG A 49 3.81 -1.75 4.87
N SER A 50 3.51 -1.25 3.67
CA SER A 50 2.71 -1.95 2.67
C SER A 50 3.42 -1.91 1.34
N THR A 51 3.37 -3.02 0.60
CA THR A 51 3.85 -3.12 -0.77
C THR A 51 2.71 -3.39 -1.72
N PHE A 52 2.69 -2.68 -2.84
CA PHE A 52 1.66 -2.78 -3.86
C PHE A 52 2.28 -3.21 -5.18
N GLN A 53 1.87 -4.37 -5.69
CA GLN A 53 2.19 -4.80 -7.03
C GLN A 53 1.13 -4.27 -8.01
N LEU A 54 1.56 -3.47 -8.98
CA LEU A 54 0.71 -2.88 -10.01
C LEU A 54 0.57 -3.80 -11.23
N PRO A 55 -0.48 -3.59 -12.06
CA PRO A 55 -0.53 -4.18 -13.39
C PRO A 55 0.71 -3.76 -14.19
N GLY A 56 1.45 -4.74 -14.71
CA GLY A 56 2.76 -4.52 -15.36
C GLY A 56 3.97 -4.89 -14.50
N GLY A 57 3.76 -5.16 -13.21
CA GLY A 57 4.79 -5.75 -12.33
C GLY A 57 5.61 -4.75 -11.53
N ALA A 58 5.36 -3.44 -11.67
CA ALA A 58 5.96 -2.44 -10.81
C ALA A 58 5.53 -2.65 -9.34
N LEU A 59 6.46 -2.42 -8.42
CA LEU A 59 6.24 -2.47 -6.98
C LEU A 59 6.32 -1.07 -6.39
N ILE A 60 5.40 -0.76 -5.47
CA ILE A 60 5.44 0.46 -4.67
C ILE A 60 5.41 0.08 -3.20
N THR A 61 6.47 0.42 -2.47
CA THR A 61 6.59 0.16 -1.03
C THR A 61 6.42 1.46 -0.26
N VAL A 62 5.40 1.53 0.58
CA VAL A 62 5.09 2.69 1.43
C VAL A 62 5.54 2.41 2.85
N HIS A 63 6.42 3.25 3.38
CA HIS A 63 6.92 3.13 4.76
C HIS A 63 6.17 4.09 5.67
N ALA A 64 5.06 3.63 6.22
CA ALA A 64 4.24 4.40 7.15
C ALA A 64 4.61 4.02 8.60
N ALA A 65 5.53 4.78 9.20
CA ALA A 65 5.91 4.54 10.58
C ALA A 65 4.74 4.84 11.53
N ASN A 66 4.58 4.01 12.57
CA ASN A 66 3.79 4.35 13.75
C ASN A 66 4.56 5.43 14.54
N ALA A 67 4.43 6.68 14.08
CA ALA A 67 4.97 7.93 14.62
C ALA A 67 6.44 8.28 14.34
N PRO A 68 6.79 9.59 14.22
CA PRO A 68 5.96 10.74 13.87
C PRO A 68 5.99 11.08 12.36
N ALA A 69 6.63 10.26 11.52
CA ALA A 69 6.78 10.55 10.10
C ALA A 69 6.63 9.28 9.26
N VAL A 70 5.84 9.36 8.19
CA VAL A 70 5.96 8.42 7.07
C VAL A 70 7.38 8.57 6.53
N GLY A 71 8.14 7.47 6.45
CA GLY A 71 9.55 7.52 6.11
C GLY A 71 9.76 7.89 4.65
N PHE A 72 9.24 7.06 3.74
CA PHE A 72 9.46 7.22 2.31
C PHE A 72 8.55 6.30 1.50
N VAL A 73 8.50 6.55 0.19
CA VAL A 73 7.94 5.64 -0.81
C VAL A 73 9.08 5.17 -1.71
N SER A 74 9.22 3.86 -1.86
CA SER A 74 10.09 3.23 -2.86
C SER A 74 9.24 2.81 -4.06
N ILE A 75 9.73 3.04 -5.28
CA ILE A 75 9.12 2.59 -6.54
C ILE A 75 10.16 1.76 -7.26
N TYR A 76 9.79 0.54 -7.64
CA TYR A 76 10.61 -0.37 -8.42
C TYR A 76 9.87 -0.75 -9.69
N ASP A 77 10.39 -0.36 -10.85
CA ASP A 77 9.77 -0.65 -12.14
C ASP A 77 10.82 -1.13 -13.14
N GLY A 78 10.85 -2.44 -13.40
CA GLY A 78 11.83 -3.05 -14.30
C GLY A 78 13.27 -2.72 -13.92
N ASN A 79 13.92 -1.88 -14.72
CA ASN A 79 15.31 -1.45 -14.53
C ASN A 79 15.46 -0.11 -13.82
N GLU A 80 14.39 0.47 -13.30
CA GLU A 80 14.38 1.77 -12.63
C GLU A 80 13.96 1.62 -11.16
N SER A 81 14.59 2.42 -10.30
CA SER A 81 14.21 2.54 -8.91
C SER A 81 14.26 3.98 -8.43
N HIS A 82 13.23 4.37 -7.67
CA HIS A 82 13.10 5.70 -7.11
C HIS A 82 12.75 5.61 -5.62
N ARG A 83 13.24 6.56 -4.83
CA ARG A 83 12.84 6.74 -3.44
C ARG A 83 12.50 8.19 -3.17
N ILE A 84 11.34 8.41 -2.58
CA ILE A 84 10.81 9.72 -2.24
C ILE A 84 10.70 9.79 -0.72
N ASP A 85 11.47 10.67 -0.10
CA ASP A 85 11.34 10.99 1.33
C ASP A 85 10.13 11.91 1.50
N LEU A 86 9.10 11.39 2.16
CA LEU A 86 7.83 12.11 2.29
C LEU A 86 7.91 13.32 3.23
N PRO A 87 8.69 13.33 4.31
CA PRO A 87 8.81 14.51 5.17
C PRO A 87 9.51 15.70 4.48
N SER A 88 10.53 15.44 3.66
CA SER A 88 11.27 16.49 2.94
C SER A 88 10.74 16.78 1.54
N HIS A 89 9.84 15.94 1.01
CA HIS A 89 9.38 15.97 -0.39
C HIS A 89 10.53 15.87 -1.41
N LEU A 90 11.61 15.17 -1.06
CA LEU A 90 12.77 15.01 -1.92
C LEU A 90 12.84 13.61 -2.52
N VAL A 91 13.21 13.54 -3.79
CA VAL A 91 13.69 12.30 -4.39
C VAL A 91 15.09 12.05 -3.85
N THR A 92 15.20 11.15 -2.87
CA THR A 92 16.48 10.80 -2.25
C THR A 92 17.26 9.79 -3.09
N ARG A 93 16.59 9.11 -4.01
CA ARG A 93 17.23 8.25 -5.01
C ARG A 93 16.42 8.16 -6.30
N SER A 94 17.14 8.11 -7.41
CA SER A 94 16.60 7.84 -8.74
C SER A 94 17.70 7.22 -9.59
N CYS A 95 17.61 5.94 -9.94
CA CYS A 95 18.65 5.27 -10.74
C CYS A 95 18.08 4.18 -11.66
N ALA A 96 18.77 3.98 -12.80
CA ALA A 96 18.51 2.90 -13.73
C ALA A 96 19.23 1.61 -13.31
N LEU A 97 18.94 1.13 -12.10
CA LEU A 97 19.39 -0.17 -11.59
C LEU A 97 18.17 -0.99 -11.18
N PRO A 98 17.92 -2.15 -11.83
CA PRO A 98 16.75 -2.99 -11.54
C PRO A 98 16.77 -3.45 -10.09
N LEU A 99 15.64 -3.29 -9.41
CA LEU A 99 15.39 -3.84 -8.06
C LEU A 99 16.49 -3.48 -7.05
N PHE A 100 17.17 -2.35 -7.24
CA PHE A 100 18.28 -1.94 -6.40
C PHE A 100 17.77 -1.70 -4.97
N GLU A 101 18.25 -2.50 -4.02
CA GLU A 101 17.78 -2.59 -2.63
C GLU A 101 16.37 -3.18 -2.42
N GLU A 102 15.62 -3.57 -3.46
CA GLU A 102 14.32 -4.23 -3.26
C GLU A 102 14.49 -5.51 -2.43
N ALA A 103 15.44 -6.37 -2.80
CA ALA A 103 15.72 -7.59 -2.04
C ALA A 103 16.28 -7.36 -0.62
N ALA A 104 16.68 -6.12 -0.29
CA ALA A 104 17.11 -5.72 1.05
C ALA A 104 16.01 -5.00 1.84
N GLU A 105 14.92 -4.63 1.16
CA GLU A 105 13.72 -4.03 1.74
C GLU A 105 12.73 -5.15 2.08
N TRP A 106 12.24 -5.20 3.31
CA TRP A 106 11.11 -6.06 3.65
C TRP A 106 9.80 -5.38 3.25
N ASP A 107 8.89 -6.17 2.69
CA ASP A 107 7.70 -5.66 1.99
C ASP A 107 6.53 -5.29 2.93
N GLY A 108 6.43 -5.94 4.08
CA GLY A 108 5.28 -5.83 4.98
C GLY A 108 4.05 -6.52 4.41
N GLU A 109 2.87 -5.92 4.61
CA GLU A 109 1.65 -6.40 3.99
C GLU A 109 1.74 -6.15 2.47
N THR A 110 1.72 -7.22 1.68
CA THR A 110 1.84 -7.09 0.23
C THR A 110 0.54 -7.42 -0.46
N SER A 111 0.11 -6.51 -1.31
CA SER A 111 -1.08 -6.65 -2.14
C SER A 111 -0.75 -6.53 -3.61
N ARG A 112 -1.66 -7.00 -4.46
CA ARG A 112 -1.63 -6.74 -5.91
C ARG A 112 -2.94 -6.16 -6.41
N PHE A 113 -2.83 -5.35 -7.45
CA PHE A 113 -3.95 -4.89 -8.26
C PHE A 113 -3.94 -5.65 -9.58
N ALA A 114 -5.08 -6.22 -9.94
CA ALA A 114 -5.27 -6.96 -11.18
C ALA A 114 -6.46 -6.40 -11.96
N ASP A 115 -6.24 -6.10 -13.23
CA ASP A 115 -7.34 -5.76 -14.13
C ASP A 115 -8.21 -7.00 -14.36
N ILE A 116 -9.53 -6.81 -14.26
CA ILE A 116 -10.54 -7.81 -14.58
C ILE A 116 -11.42 -7.27 -15.70
N VAL A 117 -12.19 -8.16 -16.36
CA VAL A 117 -12.99 -7.82 -17.56
C VAL A 117 -13.83 -6.55 -17.39
N ASP A 118 -14.43 -6.35 -16.22
CA ASP A 118 -15.28 -5.20 -15.92
C ASP A 118 -14.72 -4.35 -14.77
N GLY A 119 -13.40 -4.25 -14.58
CA GLY A 119 -12.84 -3.33 -13.58
C GLY A 119 -11.51 -3.78 -13.00
N MET A 120 -11.38 -3.71 -11.69
CA MET A 120 -10.14 -4.06 -10.99
C MET A 120 -10.43 -4.86 -9.71
N ARG A 121 -9.56 -5.82 -9.43
CA ARG A 121 -9.49 -6.57 -8.17
C ARG A 121 -8.23 -6.20 -7.40
N TRP A 122 -8.40 -5.88 -6.13
CA TRP A 122 -7.34 -5.70 -5.15
C TRP A 122 -7.37 -6.89 -4.19
N GLU A 123 -6.22 -7.52 -4.02
CA GLU A 123 -6.07 -8.69 -3.15
C GLU A 123 -4.75 -8.64 -2.39
N HIS A 124 -4.79 -9.14 -1.16
CA HIS A 124 -3.59 -9.46 -0.40
C HIS A 124 -2.93 -10.70 -1.02
N ILE A 125 -1.60 -10.77 -1.00
CA ILE A 125 -0.85 -11.91 -1.54
C ILE A 125 0.11 -12.55 -0.53
N TYR A 126 0.86 -11.78 0.25
CA TYR A 126 1.75 -12.29 1.27
C TYR A 126 2.13 -11.20 2.28
N ASP A 127 2.57 -11.66 3.44
CA ASP A 127 3.24 -10.83 4.44
C ASP A 127 4.74 -11.11 4.43
N GLN A 128 5.56 -10.08 4.60
CA GLN A 128 7.00 -10.25 4.77
C GLN A 128 7.51 -9.35 5.89
N ASP A 129 7.85 -9.96 7.02
CA ASP A 129 8.39 -9.26 8.18
C ASP A 129 9.90 -9.01 8.07
N ALA A 130 10.41 -8.18 9.00
CA ALA A 130 11.82 -7.97 9.22
C ALA A 130 12.35 -8.85 10.36
N SER A 131 13.57 -9.34 10.20
CA SER A 131 14.37 -9.85 11.31
C SER A 131 14.70 -8.72 12.30
N PRO A 132 15.17 -9.04 13.53
CA PRO A 132 15.66 -8.01 14.47
C PRO A 132 16.80 -7.14 13.92
N ALA A 133 17.53 -7.62 12.90
CA ALA A 133 18.58 -6.88 12.21
C ALA A 133 18.05 -5.98 11.07
N GLY A 134 16.74 -5.94 10.84
CA GLY A 134 16.11 -5.17 9.77
C GLY A 134 16.15 -5.83 8.39
N LEU A 135 16.65 -7.06 8.29
CA LEU A 135 16.71 -7.82 7.03
C LEU A 135 15.37 -8.53 6.76
N PRO A 136 14.94 -8.65 5.49
CA PRO A 136 13.71 -9.35 5.14
C PRO A 136 13.73 -10.83 5.55
N LEU A 137 12.62 -11.28 6.15
CA LEU A 137 12.35 -12.68 6.40
C LEU A 137 11.70 -13.34 5.18
N GLY A 138 11.38 -14.63 5.29
CA GLY A 138 10.64 -15.35 4.28
C GLY A 138 9.23 -14.78 4.10
N LYS A 139 8.75 -14.74 2.85
CA LYS A 139 7.38 -14.36 2.51
C LYS A 139 6.43 -15.44 3.03
N VAL A 140 5.38 -15.02 3.72
CA VAL A 140 4.30 -15.88 4.20
C VAL A 140 3.10 -15.65 3.30
N GLU A 141 2.88 -16.56 2.36
CA GLU A 141 1.77 -16.45 1.40
C GLU A 141 0.42 -16.58 2.10
N ASN A 142 -0.48 -15.65 1.78
CA ASN A 142 -1.86 -15.67 2.23
C ASN A 142 -2.72 -14.87 1.24
N ILE A 143 -3.22 -15.53 0.20
CA ILE A 143 -3.92 -14.84 -0.89
C ILE A 143 -5.41 -14.76 -0.58
N TYR A 144 -5.95 -13.55 -0.47
CA TYR A 144 -7.38 -13.32 -0.29
C TYR A 144 -7.82 -11.97 -0.87
N PRO A 145 -9.07 -11.87 -1.39
CA PRO A 145 -9.57 -10.62 -1.94
C PRO A 145 -9.74 -9.56 -0.84
N LEU A 146 -9.42 -8.31 -1.16
CA LEU A 146 -9.66 -7.14 -0.32
C LEU A 146 -10.82 -6.32 -0.87
N GLY A 147 -10.78 -6.00 -2.17
CA GLY A 147 -11.81 -5.20 -2.81
C GLY A 147 -11.93 -5.43 -4.31
N ILE A 148 -13.13 -5.20 -4.84
CA ILE A 148 -13.40 -5.20 -6.28
C ILE A 148 -14.19 -3.95 -6.65
N THR A 149 -13.82 -3.35 -7.77
CA THR A 149 -14.58 -2.25 -8.40
C THR A 149 -15.03 -2.65 -9.79
N SER A 150 -16.15 -2.07 -10.24
CA SER A 150 -16.65 -2.25 -11.60
C SER A 150 -16.59 -0.96 -12.41
N ILE A 151 -16.33 -1.05 -13.71
CA ILE A 151 -16.40 0.09 -14.64
C ILE A 151 -17.86 0.51 -14.83
N SER A 152 -18.78 -0.45 -14.89
CA SER A 152 -20.21 -0.19 -15.06
C SER A 152 -20.83 0.53 -13.86
N ASN A 153 -20.25 0.38 -12.68
CA ASN A 153 -20.64 1.10 -11.47
C ASN A 153 -19.43 1.49 -10.60
N PRO A 154 -18.70 2.56 -10.98
CA PRO A 154 -17.42 2.91 -10.36
C PRO A 154 -17.53 3.35 -8.89
N ASN A 155 -18.74 3.69 -8.44
CA ASN A 155 -19.02 4.06 -7.05
C ASN A 155 -19.40 2.86 -6.17
N GLN A 156 -19.57 1.67 -6.76
CA GLN A 156 -19.84 0.44 -6.01
C GLN A 156 -18.55 -0.37 -5.84
N VAL A 157 -18.09 -0.42 -4.60
CA VAL A 157 -16.93 -1.19 -4.19
C VAL A 157 -17.42 -2.39 -3.38
N LEU A 158 -17.19 -3.59 -3.92
CA LEU A 158 -17.35 -4.82 -3.17
C LEU A 158 -16.14 -4.94 -2.25
N ASP A 159 -16.42 -4.98 -0.95
CA ASP A 159 -15.43 -5.07 0.12
C ASP A 159 -15.52 -6.47 0.71
N PHE A 160 -14.38 -7.15 0.77
CA PHE A 160 -14.27 -8.53 1.24
C PHE A 160 -13.50 -8.62 2.57
N TYR A 161 -13.00 -7.49 3.07
CA TYR A 161 -12.17 -7.47 4.26
C TYR A 161 -13.04 -7.54 5.52
N ASP A 162 -12.91 -8.63 6.27
CA ASP A 162 -13.49 -8.77 7.61
C ASP A 162 -12.40 -8.45 8.64
N ASP A 163 -12.50 -7.28 9.28
CA ASP A 163 -11.46 -6.80 10.20
C ASP A 163 -11.40 -7.69 11.46
N PRO A 164 -10.33 -8.48 11.65
CA PRO A 164 -10.22 -9.39 12.79
C PRO A 164 -10.15 -8.65 14.13
N ARG A 165 -9.88 -7.34 14.13
CA ARG A 165 -9.82 -6.50 15.34
C ARG A 165 -11.20 -6.09 15.84
N LEU A 166 -12.21 -6.07 14.98
CA LEU A 166 -13.55 -5.58 15.31
C LEU A 166 -14.45 -6.65 15.92
N GLY A 167 -13.95 -7.88 16.11
CA GLY A 167 -14.62 -8.94 16.85
C GLY A 167 -16.03 -9.21 16.32
N HIS A 168 -16.14 -9.87 15.18
CA HIS A 168 -17.37 -10.38 14.55
C HIS A 168 -18.67 -9.61 14.89
N THR A 169 -19.02 -8.59 14.10
CA THR A 169 -20.43 -8.20 13.99
C THR A 169 -21.12 -9.17 13.03
N PHE A 170 -21.57 -10.31 13.56
CA PHE A 170 -22.51 -11.21 12.88
C PHE A 170 -23.92 -10.59 12.82
#